data_AF-L8LT18-F1
#
_entry.id   AF-L8LT18-F1
#
_cell.length_a   1.000
_cell.length_b   1.000
_cell.length_c   1.000
_cell.angle_alpha   90.00
_cell.angle_beta   90.00
_cell.angle_gamma   90.00
#
_symmetry.space_group_name_H-M   'P 1'
#
loop_
_entity.id
_entity.type
_entity.pdbx_description
1 polymer ?
#
loop_
_entity_poly.entity_id
_entity_poly.type
_entity_poly.pdbx_seq_one_letter_code
_entity_poly.pdbx_strand_id
1 'polypeptide(L)' 'MKAIKVMGTVDEQGQIALDYPLNIDKKSRVELIVLIPEEEAVNQSKEALLEDFRQAWQEAMNGDTIPVEQLWEELENDR' A
#
# COMPACT_ATOMS: atom_id res chain seq x y z
N MET A 1 -2.00 -24.64 -6.55
CA MET A 1 -3.11 -23.72 -6.24
C MET A 1 -3.16 -22.64 -7.31
N LYS A 2 -4.34 -22.19 -7.73
CA LYS A 2 -4.51 -21.13 -8.74
C LYS A 2 -5.30 -19.99 -8.11
N ALA A 3 -4.76 -18.78 -8.13
CA ALA A 3 -5.45 -17.59 -7.66
C ALA A 3 -6.33 -17.03 -8.79
N ILE A 4 -7.53 -16.57 -8.44
CA ILE A 4 -8.45 -15.89 -9.34
C ILE A 4 -8.84 -14.57 -8.66
N LYS A 5 -8.64 -13.44 -9.36
CA LYS A 5 -9.04 -12.11 -8.88
C LYS A 5 -10.33 -11.70 -9.57
N VAL A 6 -11.36 -11.38 -8.78
CA VAL A 6 -12.64 -10.82 -9.23
C VAL A 6 -13.03 -9.71 -8.26
N MET A 7 -13.67 -8.67 -8.77
CA MET A 7 -14.20 -7.58 -7.94
C MET A 7 -15.50 -8.02 -7.28
N GLY A 8 -15.73 -7.51 -6.09
CA GLY A 8 -16.97 -7.74 -5.37
C GLY A 8 -17.15 -6.70 -4.28
N THR A 9 -18.38 -6.60 -3.80
CA THR A 9 -18.78 -5.65 -2.76
C THR A 9 -19.00 -6.43 -1.47
N VAL A 10 -18.46 -5.89 -0.37
CA VAL A 10 -18.76 -6.36 0.99
C VAL A 10 -19.90 -5.49 1.52
N ASP A 11 -21.00 -6.10 1.96
CA ASP A 11 -22.13 -5.37 2.54
C ASP A 11 -21.94 -5.09 4.05
N GLU A 12 -22.87 -4.35 4.64
CA GLU A 12 -22.86 -3.99 6.06
C GLU A 12 -22.93 -5.20 7.01
N GLN A 13 -23.35 -6.36 6.52
CA GLN A 13 -23.44 -7.61 7.27
C GLN A 13 -22.17 -8.48 7.09
N GLY A 14 -21.20 -8.00 6.30
CA GLY A 14 -19.96 -8.73 5.99
C GLY A 14 -20.15 -9.83 4.93
N GLN A 15 -21.25 -9.82 4.19
CA GLN A 15 -21.46 -10.74 3.07
C GLN A 15 -20.78 -10.19 1.80
N ILE A 16 -20.31 -11.09 0.93
CA ILE A 16 -19.56 -10.73 -0.27
C ILE A 16 -20.39 -11.08 -1.50
N ALA A 17 -20.73 -10.07 -2.28
CA ALA A 17 -21.33 -10.23 -3.59
C ALA A 17 -20.25 -10.01 -4.66
N LEU A 18 -20.01 -11.01 -5.50
CA LEU A 18 -19.09 -10.88 -6.63
C LEU A 18 -19.80 -10.19 -7.79
N ASP A 19 -19.11 -9.29 -8.48
CA ASP A 19 -19.66 -8.61 -9.66
C ASP A 19 -19.91 -9.60 -10.81
N TYR A 20 -19.10 -10.66 -10.85
CA TYR A 20 -19.18 -11.73 -11.85
C TYR A 20 -18.93 -13.11 -11.20
N PRO A 21 -19.55 -14.18 -11.72
CA PRO A 21 -19.32 -15.53 -11.21
C PRO A 21 -17.88 -16.00 -11.43
N LEU A 22 -17.34 -16.75 -10.46
CA LEU A 22 -16.05 -17.41 -10.62
C LEU A 22 -16.17 -18.51 -11.68
N ASN A 23 -15.34 -18.42 -12.71
CA ASN A 23 -15.32 -19.42 -13.78
C ASN A 23 -14.48 -20.64 -13.34
N ILE A 24 -15.07 -21.47 -12.49
CA ILE A 24 -14.49 -22.69 -11.93
C ILE A 24 -15.19 -23.91 -12.54
N ASP A 25 -14.37 -24.80 -13.10
CA ASP A 25 -14.82 -25.98 -13.86
C ASP A 25 -15.57 -27.02 -13.00
N LYS A 26 -15.39 -26.96 -11.68
CA LYS A 26 -16.00 -27.90 -10.72
C LYS A 26 -16.52 -27.17 -9.49
N LYS A 27 -17.66 -27.64 -8.99
CA LYS A 27 -18.18 -27.25 -7.67
C LYS A 27 -17.19 -27.73 -6.61
N SER A 28 -16.59 -26.80 -5.87
CA SER A 28 -15.56 -27.09 -4.87
C SER A 28 -15.55 -26.00 -3.81
N ARG A 29 -15.09 -26.35 -2.61
CA ARG A 29 -14.82 -25.35 -1.57
C ARG A 29 -13.52 -24.63 -1.91
N VAL A 30 -13.53 -23.30 -1.80
CA VAL A 30 -12.37 -22.45 -2.08
C VAL A 30 -12.05 -21.57 -0.88
N GLU A 31 -10.79 -21.17 -0.75
CA GLU A 31 -10.36 -20.13 0.18
C GLU A 31 -10.53 -18.76 -0.48
N LEU A 32 -11.09 -17.80 0.26
CA LEU A 32 -11.34 -16.44 -0.22
C LEU A 32 -10.41 -15.47 0.52
N ILE A 33 -9.65 -14.67 -0.22
CA ILE A 33 -8.84 -13.58 0.32
C ILE A 33 -9.50 -12.27 -0.10
N VAL A 34 -9.86 -11.44 0.86
CA VAL A 34 -10.50 -10.14 0.65
C VAL A 34 -9.47 -9.05 0.85
N LEU A 35 -9.28 -8.20 -0.15
CA LEU A 35 -8.41 -7.03 -0.06
C LEU A 35 -9.31 -5.81 0.18
N ILE A 36 -9.24 -5.25 1.39
CA ILE A 36 -9.88 -3.99 1.74
C ILE A 36 -8.83 -2.90 1.56
N PRO A 37 -9.06 -1.89 0.69
CA PRO A 37 -8.13 -0.78 0.58
C PRO A 37 -8.11 -0.06 1.93
N GLU A 38 -6.93 0.11 2.50
CA GLU A 38 -6.77 1.03 3.62
C GLU A 38 -7.08 2.43 3.08
N GLU A 39 -7.98 3.15 3.73
CA GLU A 39 -8.08 4.59 3.54
C GLU A 39 -6.75 5.15 4.04
N GLU A 40 -5.80 5.36 3.13
CA GLU A 40 -4.64 6.15 3.41
C GLU A 40 -5.20 7.49 3.91
N ALA A 41 -5.06 7.75 5.22
CA ALA A 41 -5.31 9.06 5.76
C ALA A 41 -4.31 9.98 5.07
N VAL A 42 -4.73 10.58 3.95
CA VAL A 42 -3.97 11.59 3.23
C VAL A 42 -3.97 12.83 4.13
N ASN A 43 -3.15 12.79 5.17
CA ASN A 43 -2.97 13.88 6.13
C ASN A 43 -2.02 14.93 5.55
N GLN A 44 -1.55 14.73 4.32
CA GLN A 44 -0.76 15.67 3.54
C GLN A 44 -1.35 15.78 2.15
N SER A 45 -1.73 17.00 1.75
CA SER A 45 -2.18 17.27 0.39
C SER A 45 -1.18 16.72 -0.62
N LYS A 46 -1.66 16.14 -1.72
CA LYS A 46 -0.83 15.61 -2.82
C LYS A 46 0.24 16.62 -3.30
N GLU A 47 -0.08 17.91 -3.21
CA GLU A 47 0.81 19.03 -3.52
C GLU A 47 2.02 19.07 -2.57
N ALA A 48 1.79 18.98 -1.25
CA ALA A 48 2.84 18.98 -0.24
C ALA A 48 3.79 17.78 -0.39
N LEU A 49 3.25 16.58 -0.68
CA LEU A 49 4.07 15.39 -0.92
C LEU A 49 4.99 15.54 -2.15
N LEU A 50 4.48 16.18 -3.22
CA LEU A 50 5.26 16.41 -4.43
C LEU A 50 6.32 17.49 -4.25
N GLU A 51 6.07 18.49 -3.39
CA GLU A 51 7.06 19.49 -3.00
C GLU A 51 8.18 18.87 -2.17
N ASP A 52 7.83 18.08 -1.16
CA ASP A 52 8.78 17.36 -0.29
C ASP A 52 9.69 16.43 -1.12
N PHE A 53 9.09 15.65 -2.03
CA PHE A 53 9.84 14.78 -2.93
C PHE A 53 10.77 15.54 -3.89
N ARG A 54 10.31 16.68 -4.43
CA ARG A 54 11.16 17.52 -5.31
C ARG A 54 12.35 18.07 -4.54
N GLN A 55 12.14 18.52 -3.30
CA GLN A 55 13.20 19.03 -2.45
C GLN A 55 14.24 17.94 -2.17
N ALA A 56 13.80 16.77 -1.69
CA ALA A 56 14.68 15.63 -1.41
C ALA A 56 15.46 15.17 -2.66
N TRP A 57 14.84 15.22 -3.84
CA TRP A 57 15.52 14.91 -5.10
C TRP A 57 16.58 15.95 -5.47
N GLN A 58 16.34 17.24 -5.22
CA GLN A 58 17.32 18.29 -5.45
C GLN A 58 18.50 18.19 -4.47
N GLU A 59 18.24 17.89 -3.20
CA GLU A 59 19.26 17.65 -2.17
C GLU A 59 20.16 16.47 -2.56
N ALA A 60 19.56 15.35 -2.98
CA ALA A 60 20.29 14.19 -3.49
C ALA A 60 21.16 14.50 -4.72
N MET A 61 20.63 15.27 -5.68
CA MET A 61 21.36 15.66 -6.88
C MET A 61 22.51 16.63 -6.60
N ASN A 62 22.40 17.44 -5.54
CA ASN A 62 23.44 18.38 -5.10
C ASN A 62 24.47 17.73 -4.15
N GLY A 63 24.27 16.47 -3.76
CA GLY A 63 25.12 15.76 -2.80
C GLY A 63 24.88 16.17 -1.35
N ASP A 64 23.78 16.88 -1.08
CA ASP A 64 23.32 17.21 0.27
C ASP A 64 22.58 15.99 0.84
N THR A 65 23.36 14.96 1.15
CA THR A 65 22.86 13.67 1.63
C THR A 65 23.69 13.19 2.80
N ILE A 66 23.04 12.58 3.78
CA ILE A 66 23.71 11.90 4.88
C ILE A 66 24.04 10.45 4.50
N PRO A 67 25.27 9.97 4.77
CA PRO A 67 25.61 8.56 4.62
C PRO A 67 24.73 7.68 5.52
N VAL A 68 24.36 6.50 5.02
CA VAL A 68 23.51 5.55 5.75
C VAL A 68 24.12 5.13 7.09
N GLU A 69 25.45 5.06 7.18
CA GLU A 69 26.17 4.74 8.42
C GLU A 69 25.95 5.79 9.51
N GLN A 70 25.95 7.07 9.13
CA GLN A 70 25.72 8.19 10.06
C GLN A 70 24.24 8.27 10.50
N LEU A 71 23.30 7.88 9.62
CA LEU A 71 21.87 7.80 9.95
C LEU A 71 21.61 6.86 11.14
N TRP A 72 22.33 5.73 11.21
CA TRP A 72 22.18 4.78 12.32
C TRP A 72 22.76 5.33 13.62
N GLU A 73 23.90 6.01 13.56
CA GLU A 73 24.53 6.64 14.73
C GLU A 73 23.65 7.74 15.34
N GLU A 74 22.94 8.53 14.53
CA GLU A 74 22.01 9.54 15.05
C GLU A 74 20.77 8.92 15.71
N LEU A 75 20.22 7.84 15.15
CA LEU A 75 19.09 7.12 15.73
C LEU A 75 19.44 6.38 17.04
N GLU A 76 20.69 5.92 17.17
CA GLU A 76 21.19 5.29 18.40
C GLU A 76 21.51 6.31 19.51
N ASN A 77 21.82 7.55 19.15
CA ASN A 77 22.14 8.63 20.09
C ASN A 77 20.92 9.42 20.61
N ASP A 78 19.72 9.22 20.06
CA ASP A 78 18.47 9.87 20.51
C ASP A 78 17.81 9.15 21.71
N ARG A 79 18.60 8.44 22.54
CA ARG A 79 18.10 7.58 23.63
C ARG A 79 18.41 8.10 25.03
#